data_AF-A0A3P7LEZ3-F1
#
_entry.id   AF-A0A3P7LEZ3-F1
#
_cell.length_a   1.000
_cell.length_b   1.000
_cell.length_c   1.000
_cell.angle_alpha   90.00
_cell.angle_beta   90.00
_cell.angle_gamma   90.00
#
_symmetry.space_group_name_H-M   'P 1'
#
loop_
_entity.id
_entity.type
_entity.pdbx_description
1 polymer ?
#
loop_
_entity_poly.entity_id
_entity_poly.type
_entity_poly.pdbx_seq_one_letter_code
_entity_poly.pdbx_strand_id
1 'polypeptide(L)'
;MAISRDGCGTTKACLFKPAGCDPNLDCTIGLIFFVVGPNKLRVEMVATSLIPAVQQQYIAIGFSNDNTMGEDFVTECVMSDMGQFASWEPEVFVSYNHGNSNDRVFLNDDEHRTFFSNISSQVVDGRLVCQFTQQIIPQIDRKNGHIWSLDKSYYILGATGSAQPDGT
;
A
#
# COMPACT_ATOMS: atom_id res chain seq x y z
N MET A 1 -9.40 9.01 9.76
CA MET A 1 -8.00 9.40 9.49
C MET A 1 -7.97 10.31 8.26
N ALA A 2 -7.30 11.46 8.28
CA ALA A 2 -7.28 12.40 7.15
C ALA A 2 -5.91 12.42 6.45
N ILE A 3 -5.91 12.56 5.13
CA ILE A 3 -4.72 12.63 4.28
C ILE A 3 -4.48 14.09 3.88
N SER A 4 -3.29 14.64 4.18
CA SER A 4 -2.94 16.02 3.82
C SER A 4 -2.10 16.07 2.54
N ARG A 5 -2.47 17.00 1.65
CA ARG A 5 -1.73 17.32 0.41
C ARG A 5 -0.54 18.27 0.66
N ASP A 6 -0.34 18.73 1.89
CA ASP A 6 0.75 19.66 2.22
C ASP A 6 2.10 18.99 1.97
N GLY A 7 2.95 19.68 1.20
CA GLY A 7 4.25 19.18 0.78
C GLY A 7 4.26 18.36 -0.51
N CYS A 8 3.10 18.09 -1.14
CA CYS A 8 3.06 17.41 -2.43
C CYS A 8 3.85 18.16 -3.50
N GLY A 9 4.75 17.46 -4.19
CA GLY A 9 5.63 18.03 -5.22
C GLY A 9 6.87 18.75 -4.69
N THR A 10 7.05 18.82 -3.36
CA THR A 10 8.23 19.43 -2.73
C THR A 10 8.91 18.47 -1.76
N THR A 11 8.26 18.16 -0.64
CA THR A 11 8.76 17.25 0.41
C THR A 11 8.10 15.88 0.37
N LYS A 12 6.97 15.76 -0.32
CA LYS A 12 6.21 14.52 -0.51
C LYS A 12 5.99 14.25 -1.99
N ALA A 13 6.14 13.01 -2.39
CA ALA A 13 5.65 12.55 -3.67
C ALA A 13 4.18 12.16 -3.52
N CYS A 14 3.36 12.58 -4.48
CA CYS A 14 1.92 12.38 -4.43
C CYS A 14 1.38 11.97 -5.80
N LEU A 15 0.57 10.91 -5.83
CA LEU A 15 -0.11 10.42 -7.02
C LEU A 15 -1.61 10.33 -6.70
N PHE A 16 -2.42 11.02 -7.48
CA PHE A 16 -3.86 11.10 -7.27
C PHE A 16 -4.61 10.79 -8.56
N LYS A 17 -5.67 9.98 -8.44
CA LYS A 17 -6.58 9.70 -9.55
C LYS A 17 -8.03 9.94 -9.10
N PRO A 18 -8.81 10.76 -9.82
CA PRO A 18 -8.40 11.60 -10.96
C PRO A 18 -7.38 12.67 -10.55
N ALA A 19 -6.62 13.21 -11.51
CA ALA A 19 -5.62 14.23 -11.20
C ALA A 19 -6.28 15.45 -10.55
N GLY A 20 -5.75 15.87 -9.39
CA GLY A 20 -6.23 17.05 -8.67
C GLY A 20 -7.33 16.80 -7.62
N CYS A 21 -7.87 15.59 -7.52
CA CYS A 21 -8.85 15.21 -6.50
C CYS A 21 -8.37 15.50 -5.07
N ASP A 22 -9.31 15.66 -4.16
CA ASP A 22 -9.08 15.68 -2.72
C ASP A 22 -9.09 14.24 -2.19
N PRO A 23 -7.99 13.77 -1.57
CA PRO A 23 -7.89 12.42 -1.03
C PRO A 23 -8.95 12.10 0.02
N ASN A 24 -9.52 13.12 0.68
CA ASN A 24 -10.56 12.95 1.69
C ASN A 24 -11.98 13.03 1.14
N LEU A 25 -12.17 13.39 -0.15
CA LEU A 25 -13.50 13.65 -0.71
C LEU A 25 -13.79 12.85 -1.97
N ASP A 26 -12.94 12.93 -3.01
CA ASP A 26 -13.29 12.49 -4.37
C ASP A 26 -12.18 11.73 -5.13
N CYS A 27 -11.04 11.42 -4.49
CA CYS A 27 -10.07 10.52 -5.12
C CYS A 27 -10.57 9.07 -5.18
N THR A 28 -10.44 8.44 -6.36
CA THR A 28 -10.57 6.99 -6.56
C THR A 28 -9.39 6.26 -5.92
N ILE A 29 -8.18 6.78 -6.12
CA ILE A 29 -6.96 6.34 -5.45
C ILE A 29 -6.03 7.53 -5.22
N GLY A 30 -5.37 7.55 -4.08
CA GLY A 30 -4.35 8.52 -3.71
C GLY A 30 -3.20 7.83 -2.99
N LEU A 31 -1.97 8.12 -3.40
CA LEU A 31 -0.74 7.67 -2.77
C LEU A 31 0.09 8.89 -2.40
N ILE A 32 0.58 8.94 -1.18
CA ILE A 32 1.52 9.94 -0.69
C ILE A 32 2.67 9.20 -0.02
N PHE A 33 3.90 9.52 -0.37
CA PHE A 33 5.07 8.90 0.25
C PHE A 33 6.22 9.88 0.39
N PHE A 34 6.97 9.73 1.49
CA PHE A 34 8.06 10.62 1.84
C PHE A 34 9.01 9.97 2.84
N VAL A 35 10.27 10.38 2.83
CA VAL A 35 11.29 9.89 3.77
C VAL A 35 11.13 10.62 5.09
N VAL A 36 10.97 9.87 6.19
CA VAL A 36 10.73 10.42 7.56
C VAL A 36 11.91 10.20 8.51
N GLY A 37 13.04 9.70 7.99
CA GLY A 37 14.25 9.49 8.75
C GLY A 37 15.19 8.52 8.03
N PRO A 38 16.31 8.15 8.67
CA PRO A 38 17.24 7.18 8.11
C PRO A 38 16.51 5.86 7.82
N ASN A 39 16.60 5.39 6.57
CA ASN A 39 16.01 4.12 6.15
C ASN A 39 14.49 3.98 6.37
N LYS A 40 13.72 5.09 6.39
CA LYS A 40 12.27 5.06 6.67
C LYS A 40 11.45 5.78 5.61
N LEU A 41 10.63 5.03 4.89
CA LEU A 41 9.65 5.55 3.95
C LEU A 41 8.27 5.53 4.61
N ARG A 42 7.68 6.70 4.82
CA ARG A 42 6.26 6.84 5.20
C ARG A 42 5.43 6.73 3.93
N VAL A 43 4.41 5.87 3.97
CA VAL A 43 3.43 5.71 2.90
C VAL A 43 2.05 5.94 3.48
N GLU A 44 1.26 6.75 2.79
CA GLU A 44 -0.12 7.09 3.12
C GLU A 44 -0.96 6.89 1.87
N MET A 45 -2.03 6.12 1.97
CA MET A 45 -2.82 5.71 0.83
C MET A 45 -4.31 5.83 1.13
N VAL A 46 -5.07 6.19 0.11
CA VAL A 46 -6.53 6.23 0.15
C VAL A 46 -7.13 5.67 -1.13
N ALA A 47 -8.24 4.94 -1.02
CA ALA A 47 -9.05 4.53 -2.16
C ALA A 47 -10.54 4.60 -1.85
N THR A 48 -11.38 4.73 -2.88
CA THR A 48 -12.82 4.57 -2.74
C THR A 48 -13.14 3.09 -2.50
N SER A 49 -14.00 2.81 -1.51
CA SER A 49 -14.50 1.46 -1.26
C SER A 49 -15.35 0.96 -2.44
N LEU A 50 -15.26 -0.33 -2.72
CA LEU A 50 -16.04 -1.00 -3.77
C LEU A 50 -17.53 -1.03 -3.44
N ILE A 51 -18.34 -0.91 -4.50
CA ILE A 51 -19.80 -1.03 -4.44
C ILE A 51 -20.23 -2.08 -5.48
N PRO A 52 -20.91 -3.17 -5.08
CA PRO A 52 -21.32 -3.51 -3.72
C PRO A 52 -20.12 -3.79 -2.79
N ALA A 53 -20.32 -3.61 -1.48
CA ALA A 53 -19.28 -3.87 -0.49
C ALA A 53 -18.86 -5.36 -0.54
N VAL A 54 -17.55 -5.60 -0.50
CA VAL A 54 -16.94 -6.94 -0.45
C VAL A 54 -16.27 -7.16 0.89
N GLN A 55 -16.01 -8.42 1.24
CA GLN A 55 -15.49 -8.77 2.57
C GLN A 55 -14.12 -8.17 2.85
N GLN A 56 -13.22 -8.25 1.87
CA GLN A 56 -11.86 -7.74 1.99
C GLN A 56 -11.53 -6.94 0.74
N GLN A 57 -10.87 -5.81 0.95
CA GLN A 57 -10.43 -4.90 -0.11
C GLN A 57 -8.98 -4.52 0.13
N TYR A 58 -8.27 -4.18 -0.93
CA TYR A 58 -6.89 -3.74 -0.84
C TYR A 58 -6.65 -2.38 -1.48
N ILE A 59 -5.58 -1.75 -1.02
CA ILE A 59 -4.89 -0.65 -1.68
C ILE A 59 -3.40 -0.96 -1.70
N ALA A 60 -2.76 -0.78 -2.85
CA ALA A 60 -1.39 -1.19 -3.08
C ALA A 60 -0.57 -0.07 -3.74
N ILE A 61 0.70 0.00 -3.34
CA ILE A 61 1.75 0.76 -4.01
C ILE A 61 2.74 -0.23 -4.63
N GLY A 62 2.96 -0.11 -5.93
CA GLY A 62 3.94 -0.88 -6.70
C GLY A 62 5.17 -0.04 -7.04
N PHE A 63 6.34 -0.64 -6.87
CA PHE A 63 7.63 -0.10 -7.27
C PHE A 63 8.12 -0.87 -8.50
N SER A 64 8.10 -0.22 -9.66
CA SER A 64 8.39 -0.84 -10.95
C SER A 64 9.65 -0.26 -11.61
N ASN A 65 10.35 -1.09 -12.38
CA ASN A 65 11.49 -0.62 -13.19
C ASN A 65 11.02 0.03 -14.51
N ASP A 66 9.75 -0.10 -14.89
CA ASP A 66 9.14 0.53 -16.07
C ASP A 66 7.73 1.08 -15.79
N ASN A 67 7.08 1.65 -16.80
CA ASN A 67 5.77 2.29 -16.62
C ASN A 67 4.58 1.34 -16.82
N THR A 68 4.82 0.03 -16.80
CA THR A 68 3.80 -1.01 -16.95
C THR A 68 3.77 -1.91 -15.73
N MET A 69 2.59 -2.46 -15.43
CA MET A 69 2.49 -3.50 -14.41
C MET A 69 3.10 -4.78 -14.97
N GLY A 70 4.06 -5.36 -14.24
CA GLY A 70 4.85 -6.48 -14.71
C GLY A 70 5.57 -7.17 -13.56
N GLU A 71 6.89 -7.08 -13.57
CA GLU A 71 7.75 -7.63 -12.51
C GLU A 71 7.99 -6.53 -11.48
N ASP A 72 7.12 -6.46 -10.46
CA ASP A 72 7.06 -5.32 -9.53
C ASP A 72 7.13 -5.77 -8.07
N PHE A 73 7.89 -5.03 -7.26
CA PHE A 73 7.79 -5.14 -5.81
C PHE A 73 6.60 -4.32 -5.32
N VAL A 74 5.70 -4.95 -4.57
CA VAL A 74 4.44 -4.35 -4.14
C VAL A 74 4.34 -4.36 -2.61
N THR A 75 3.76 -3.31 -2.07
CA THR A 75 3.30 -3.27 -0.68
C THR A 75 1.82 -2.93 -0.68
N GLU A 76 1.02 -3.77 -0.03
CA GLU A 76 -0.44 -3.61 0.03
C GLU A 76 -0.98 -3.59 1.45
N CYS A 77 -2.05 -2.84 1.66
CA CYS A 77 -2.88 -2.95 2.85
C CYS A 77 -4.15 -3.70 2.48
N VAL A 78 -4.49 -4.72 3.26
CA VAL A 78 -5.77 -5.41 3.18
C VAL A 78 -6.64 -4.98 4.35
N MET A 79 -7.90 -4.63 4.07
CA MET A 79 -8.86 -4.14 5.05
C MET A 79 -10.20 -4.86 4.86
N SER A 80 -10.92 -5.07 5.95
CA SER A 80 -12.27 -5.64 5.95
C SER A 80 -13.31 -4.58 6.30
N ASP A 81 -14.39 -4.53 5.53
CA ASP A 81 -15.54 -3.62 5.73
C ASP A 81 -16.73 -4.33 6.41
N MET A 82 -16.65 -5.65 6.61
CA MET A 82 -17.69 -6.43 7.29
C MET A 82 -17.34 -6.65 8.75
N GLY A 83 -17.74 -5.69 9.58
CA GLY A 83 -17.50 -5.65 11.02
C GLY A 83 -17.83 -6.96 11.77
N GLN A 84 -17.03 -7.21 12.81
CA GLN A 84 -17.06 -8.33 13.77
C GLN A 84 -16.35 -9.65 13.41
N PHE A 85 -15.93 -9.87 12.16
CA PHE A 85 -15.11 -11.04 11.78
C PHE A 85 -13.71 -10.70 11.26
N ALA A 86 -13.36 -9.41 11.21
CA ALA A 86 -12.00 -8.98 10.93
C ALA A 86 -11.16 -9.16 12.20
N SER A 87 -10.09 -9.95 12.14
CA SER A 87 -8.96 -9.73 13.04
C SER A 87 -8.60 -8.24 12.92
N TRP A 88 -8.70 -7.51 14.02
CA TRP A 88 -8.81 -6.04 14.08
C TRP A 88 -7.55 -5.27 13.70
N GLU A 89 -6.52 -5.94 13.19
CA GLU A 89 -5.25 -5.32 12.87
C GLU A 89 -5.19 -4.99 11.37
N PRO A 90 -4.73 -3.78 11.00
CA PRO A 90 -4.35 -3.49 9.63
C PRO A 90 -3.29 -4.48 9.16
N GLU A 91 -3.61 -5.29 8.16
CA GLU A 91 -2.61 -6.20 7.62
C GLU A 91 -1.92 -5.55 6.42
N VAL A 92 -0.70 -5.07 6.67
CA VAL A 92 0.21 -4.60 5.62
C VAL A 92 1.09 -5.77 5.21
N PHE A 93 1.21 -5.96 3.90
CA PHE A 93 1.91 -7.07 3.30
C PHE A 93 2.87 -6.61 2.22
N VAL A 94 3.84 -7.46 1.96
CA VAL A 94 4.66 -7.40 0.75
C VAL A 94 4.18 -8.47 -0.22
N SER A 95 4.18 -8.14 -1.49
CA SER A 95 3.90 -9.06 -2.57
C SER A 95 4.80 -8.74 -3.76
N TYR A 96 4.78 -9.63 -4.74
CA TYR A 96 5.56 -9.49 -5.95
C TYR A 96 4.69 -9.83 -7.15
N ASN A 97 4.69 -8.95 -8.15
CA ASN A 97 3.95 -9.20 -9.38
C ASN A 97 4.79 -10.05 -10.34
N HIS A 98 4.13 -11.03 -10.96
CA HIS A 98 4.63 -11.79 -12.09
C HIS A 98 3.74 -11.49 -13.31
N GLY A 99 4.09 -10.47 -14.09
CA GLY A 99 3.22 -9.96 -15.14
C GLY A 99 1.95 -9.35 -14.57
N ASN A 100 0.80 -10.00 -14.78
CA ASN A 100 -0.51 -9.55 -14.27
C ASN A 100 -1.05 -10.40 -13.10
N SER A 101 -0.24 -11.32 -12.57
CA SER A 101 -0.54 -12.04 -11.33
C SER A 101 0.29 -11.48 -10.19
N ASN A 102 -0.20 -11.64 -8.95
CA ASN A 102 0.47 -11.17 -7.75
C ASN A 102 0.61 -12.33 -6.75
N ASP A 103 1.81 -12.52 -6.22
CA ASP A 103 2.10 -13.51 -5.21
C ASP A 103 2.49 -12.83 -3.90
N ARG A 104 1.79 -13.18 -2.81
CA ARG A 104 2.14 -12.70 -1.48
C ARG A 104 3.48 -13.27 -1.03
N VAL A 105 4.36 -12.39 -0.56
CA VAL A 105 5.64 -12.76 0.02
C VAL A 105 5.46 -12.94 1.53
N PHE A 106 5.69 -14.15 2.03
CA PHE A 106 5.55 -14.45 3.45
C PHE A 106 6.66 -13.79 4.29
N LEU A 107 6.26 -12.95 5.24
CA LEU A 107 7.09 -12.46 6.34
C LEU A 107 6.66 -13.13 7.63
N ASN A 108 7.62 -13.65 8.41
CA ASN A 108 7.32 -14.03 9.78
C ASN A 108 7.17 -12.76 10.66
N ASP A 109 6.70 -12.96 11.90
CA ASP A 109 6.44 -11.88 12.85
C ASP A 109 7.63 -10.94 13.09
N ASP A 110 8.85 -11.46 13.16
CA ASP A 110 10.06 -10.65 13.39
C ASP A 110 10.44 -9.86 12.14
N GLU A 111 10.34 -10.49 10.96
CA GLU A 111 10.55 -9.82 9.68
C GLU A 111 9.52 -8.71 9.46
N HIS A 112 8.25 -8.97 9.78
CA HIS A 112 7.16 -8.00 9.66
C HIS A 112 7.39 -6.79 10.57
N ARG A 113 7.68 -7.01 11.86
CA ARG A 113 8.00 -5.92 12.82
C ARG A 113 9.30 -5.18 12.49
N THR A 114 10.24 -5.85 11.83
CA THR A 114 11.49 -5.22 11.39
C THR A 114 11.25 -4.32 10.17
N PHE A 115 10.45 -4.81 9.22
CA PHE A 115 10.24 -4.14 7.95
C PHE A 115 9.20 -3.02 8.02
N PHE A 116 8.14 -3.20 8.81
CA PHE A 116 7.04 -2.27 8.96
C PHE A 116 6.92 -1.69 10.38
N SER A 117 6.44 -0.45 10.48
CA SER A 117 6.11 0.22 11.74
C SER A 117 5.04 1.30 11.52
N ASN A 118 4.47 1.84 12.60
CA ASN A 118 3.46 2.92 12.54
C ASN A 118 2.30 2.62 11.58
N ILE A 119 1.85 1.36 11.60
CA ILE A 119 0.76 0.85 10.77
C ILE A 119 -0.56 1.35 11.36
N SER A 120 -1.43 1.87 10.50
CA SER A 120 -2.79 2.23 10.84
C SER A 120 -3.67 2.17 9.60
N SER A 121 -4.86 1.59 9.71
CA SER A 121 -5.83 1.61 8.63
C SER A 121 -7.24 1.82 9.16
N GLN A 122 -8.13 2.27 8.28
CA GLN A 122 -9.52 2.52 8.59
C GLN A 122 -10.36 2.46 7.32
N VAL A 123 -11.55 1.88 7.41
CA VAL A 123 -12.62 2.13 6.45
C VAL A 123 -13.53 3.21 7.04
N VAL A 124 -13.62 4.35 6.38
CA VAL A 124 -14.39 5.52 6.85
C VAL A 124 -15.00 6.26 5.67
N ASP A 125 -16.27 6.63 5.78
CA ASP A 125 -17.00 7.41 4.76
C ASP A 125 -16.88 6.83 3.34
N GLY A 126 -16.96 5.50 3.20
CA GLY A 126 -16.84 4.81 1.91
C GLY A 126 -15.42 4.86 1.32
N ARG A 127 -14.41 5.04 2.16
CA ARG A 127 -12.99 5.10 1.77
C ARG A 127 -12.15 4.14 2.59
N LEU A 128 -11.22 3.49 1.91
CA LEU A 128 -10.10 2.77 2.49
C LEU A 128 -8.99 3.77 2.76
N VAL A 129 -8.52 3.88 4.00
CA VAL A 129 -7.36 4.72 4.35
C VAL A 129 -6.33 3.83 5.05
N CYS A 130 -5.09 3.83 4.54
CA CYS A 130 -4.01 3.07 5.13
C CYS A 130 -2.73 3.90 5.20
N GLN A 131 -2.02 3.80 6.32
CA GLN A 131 -0.72 4.43 6.49
C GLN A 131 0.23 3.48 7.21
N PHE A 132 1.49 3.44 6.78
CA PHE A 132 2.54 2.67 7.42
C PHE A 132 3.90 3.31 7.17
N THR A 133 4.92 2.87 7.90
CA THR A 133 6.32 3.17 7.61
C THR A 133 7.02 1.88 7.26
N GLN A 134 7.69 1.82 6.11
CA GLN A 134 8.52 0.68 5.72
C GLN A 134 10.00 1.06 5.61
N GLN A 135 10.88 0.06 5.64
CA GLN A 135 12.30 0.29 5.38
C GLN A 135 12.58 0.57 3.89
N ILE A 136 13.50 1.49 3.61
CA ILE A 136 13.96 1.79 2.24
C ILE A 136 14.92 0.69 1.77
N ILE A 137 15.90 0.35 2.61
CA ILE A 137 16.86 -0.73 2.48
C ILE A 137 16.45 -1.81 3.50
N PRO A 138 15.79 -2.90 3.04
CA PRO A 138 15.30 -3.96 3.93
C PRO A 138 16.43 -4.59 4.74
N GLN A 139 16.20 -4.78 6.05
CA GLN A 139 17.07 -5.51 6.99
C GLN A 139 16.53 -6.91 7.30
N ILE A 140 15.84 -7.50 6.33
CA ILE A 140 15.22 -8.83 6.37
C ILE A 140 15.68 -9.64 5.15
N ASP A 141 15.41 -10.95 5.13
CA ASP A 141 15.69 -11.79 3.96
C ASP A 141 15.00 -11.23 2.71
N ARG A 142 15.68 -11.28 1.56
CA ARG A 142 15.20 -10.68 0.30
C ARG A 142 14.15 -11.55 -0.41
N LYS A 143 13.82 -12.73 0.13
CA LYS A 143 12.83 -13.70 -0.36
C LYS A 143 13.03 -13.97 -1.84
N ASN A 144 14.19 -14.52 -2.20
CA ASN A 144 14.61 -14.77 -3.58
C ASN A 144 14.69 -13.52 -4.47
N GLY A 145 14.84 -12.34 -3.86
CA GLY A 145 14.93 -11.07 -4.59
C GLY A 145 13.59 -10.39 -4.84
N HIS A 146 12.50 -10.87 -4.23
CA HIS A 146 11.17 -10.28 -4.36
C HIS A 146 10.94 -9.07 -3.44
N ILE A 147 11.77 -8.86 -2.42
CA ILE A 147 11.75 -7.65 -1.59
C ILE A 147 12.88 -6.73 -2.05
N TRP A 148 12.56 -5.50 -2.46
CA TRP A 148 13.52 -4.61 -3.12
C TRP A 148 14.08 -3.50 -2.22
N SER A 149 15.22 -2.94 -2.63
CA SER A 149 15.75 -1.72 -2.01
C SER A 149 15.13 -0.55 -2.74
N LEU A 150 14.51 0.37 -2.03
CA LEU A 150 13.89 1.57 -2.56
C LEU A 150 14.87 2.74 -2.71
N ASP A 151 16.18 2.50 -2.51
CA ASP A 151 17.26 3.49 -2.66
C ASP A 151 17.71 3.66 -4.12
N LYS A 152 16.75 3.68 -5.05
CA LYS A 152 16.94 4.04 -6.46
C LYS A 152 15.62 4.54 -7.04
N SER A 153 15.65 5.08 -8.25
CA SER A 153 14.44 5.52 -8.94
C SER A 153 13.59 4.33 -9.39
N TYR A 154 12.27 4.47 -9.19
CA TYR A 154 11.24 3.54 -9.62
C TYR A 154 10.07 4.31 -10.26
N TYR A 155 9.35 3.67 -11.16
CA TYR A 155 7.99 4.08 -11.48
C TYR A 155 7.08 3.62 -10.34
N ILE A 156 6.14 4.49 -9.98
CA ILE A 156 5.18 4.21 -8.91
C ILE A 156 3.84 3.90 -9.52
N LEU A 157 3.33 2.72 -9.20
CA LEU A 157 2.04 2.22 -9.65
C LEU A 157 1.08 2.17 -8.44
N GLY A 158 -0.19 2.47 -8.68
CA GLY A 158 -1.23 2.39 -7.67
C GLY A 158 -2.37 1.48 -8.12
N ALA A 159 -2.79 0.58 -7.23
CA ALA A 159 -3.90 -0.32 -7.48
C ALA A 159 -4.81 -0.44 -6.27
N THR A 160 -6.08 -0.73 -6.51
CA THR A 160 -7.07 -1.04 -5.48
C THR A 160 -8.09 -2.01 -6.05
N GLY A 161 -8.65 -2.87 -5.20
CA GLY A 161 -9.61 -3.89 -5.64
C GLY A 161 -10.08 -4.80 -4.51
N SER A 162 -10.77 -5.87 -4.89
CA SER A 162 -11.19 -6.93 -3.97
C SER A 162 -9.97 -7.76 -3.55
N ALA A 163 -9.86 -8.09 -2.27
CA ALA A 163 -8.86 -8.98 -1.70
C ALA A 163 -9.48 -10.30 -1.21
N GLN A 164 -10.66 -10.64 -1.74
CA GLN A 164 -11.40 -11.80 -1.33
C GLN A 164 -10.61 -13.07 -1.69
N PRO A 165 -10.41 -14.02 -0.75
CA PRO A 165 -9.80 -15.30 -1.09
C PRO A 165 -10.60 -15.95 -2.20
N ASP A 166 -9.91 -16.53 -3.20
CA ASP A 166 -10.56 -17.35 -4.20
C ASP A 166 -11.39 -18.42 -3.45
N GLY A 167 -12.70 -18.42 -3.70
CA GLY A 167 -13.62 -19.33 -3.05
C GLY A 167 -13.21 -20.77 -3.33
N THR A 168 -13.01 -21.55 -2.27
CA THR A 168 -12.99 -23.01 -2.32
C THR A 168 -14.36 -23.54 -2.74
#